data_AF-A0A090WFE8-F1
#
_entry.id   AF-A0A090WFE8-F1
#
_cell.length_a   1.000
_cell.length_b   1.000
_cell.length_c   1.000
_cell.angle_alpha   90.00
_cell.angle_beta   90.00
_cell.angle_gamma   90.00
#
_symmetry.space_group_name_H-M   'P 1'
#
loop_
_entity.id
_entity.type
_entity.pdbx_description
1 polymer ?
#
loop_
_entity_poly.entity_id
_entity_poly.type
_entity_poly.pdbx_seq_one_letter_code
_entity_poly.pdbx_strand_id
1 'polypeptide(L)'
;MKLKKTTNKLLIAALFIGIAFHGSAIFFTLETTYDALIHLFFAEHYATSWFEPWNYKWYTGFTVMSYPPLVHQCIGLLSYVGGLKFGMFTVAIIAIILFITGVYRFSLLITSSRTAAGYAALLAVFSSSFVETLHIFGQLPSIIGISILMHSLPEIYLWLKTGSYRYYFTSLSLIAVTVTSHHVTPIFGWYFLFSH
;
A
#
# COMPACT_ATOMS: atom_id res chain seq x y z
N MET A 1 -31.62 -17.47 7.38
CA MET A 1 -31.79 -16.12 6.77
C MET A 1 -30.61 -15.87 5.81
N LYS A 2 -30.82 -15.94 4.49
CA LYS A 2 -29.76 -15.64 3.51
C LYS A 2 -29.41 -14.15 3.63
N LEU A 3 -28.23 -13.82 4.15
CA LEU A 3 -27.65 -12.47 4.09
C LEU A 3 -27.59 -12.06 2.61
N LYS A 4 -28.50 -11.17 2.19
CA LYS A 4 -28.51 -10.60 0.84
C LYS A 4 -27.18 -9.86 0.69
N LYS A 5 -26.26 -10.37 -0.15
CA LYS A 5 -25.01 -9.68 -0.48
C LYS A 5 -25.37 -8.34 -1.12
N THR A 6 -25.37 -7.28 -0.33
CA THR A 6 -25.58 -5.91 -0.79
C THR A 6 -24.27 -5.42 -1.37
N THR A 7 -24.16 -5.46 -2.70
CA THR A 7 -23.03 -4.93 -3.47
C THR A 7 -22.85 -3.44 -3.16
N ASN A 8 -21.64 -3.03 -2.74
CA ASN A 8 -21.37 -1.62 -2.50
C ASN A 8 -21.03 -0.92 -3.81
N LYS A 9 -22.06 -0.31 -4.43
CA LYS A 9 -21.95 0.40 -5.71
C LYS A 9 -20.95 1.56 -5.65
N LEU A 10 -20.86 2.27 -4.53
CA LEU A 10 -19.96 3.42 -4.37
C LEU A 10 -18.49 2.98 -4.32
N LEU A 11 -18.18 1.88 -3.62
CA LEU A 11 -16.82 1.32 -3.62
C LEU A 11 -16.41 0.87 -5.03
N ILE A 12 -17.31 0.21 -5.76
CA ILE A 12 -17.05 -0.21 -7.14
C ILE A 12 -16.79 1.02 -8.01
N ALA A 13 -17.61 2.06 -7.89
CA ALA A 13 -17.40 3.31 -8.61
C ALA A 13 -16.04 3.94 -8.25
N ALA A 14 -15.67 3.99 -6.97
CA ALA A 14 -14.37 4.52 -6.54
C ALA A 14 -13.20 3.74 -7.14
N LEU A 15 -13.28 2.40 -7.18
CA LEU A 15 -12.24 1.57 -7.80
C LEU A 15 -12.13 1.81 -9.31
N PHE A 16 -13.25 1.86 -10.02
CA PHE A 16 -13.25 2.15 -11.46
C PHE A 16 -12.67 3.54 -11.75
N ILE A 17 -13.13 4.56 -11.03
CA ILE A 17 -12.65 5.94 -11.19
C ILE A 17 -11.17 6.02 -10.83
N GLY A 18 -10.75 5.42 -9.71
CA GLY A 18 -9.36 5.44 -9.27
C GLY A 18 -8.40 4.74 -10.24
N ILE A 19 -8.78 3.58 -10.78
CA ILE A 19 -8.00 2.90 -11.82
C ILE A 19 -8.01 3.70 -13.11
N ALA A 20 -9.15 4.23 -13.55
CA ALA A 20 -9.22 5.02 -14.77
C ALA A 20 -8.39 6.31 -14.67
N PHE A 21 -8.48 7.03 -13.55
CA PHE A 21 -7.79 8.28 -13.32
C PHE A 21 -6.29 8.06 -13.03
N HIS A 22 -5.96 7.42 -11.91
CA HIS A 22 -4.56 7.24 -11.52
C HIS A 22 -3.87 6.23 -12.43
N GLY A 23 -4.52 5.12 -12.76
CA GLY A 23 -3.94 4.06 -13.58
C GLY A 23 -3.62 4.52 -15.00
N SER A 24 -4.33 5.50 -15.57
CA SER A 24 -3.92 6.14 -16.82
C SER A 24 -2.84 7.20 -16.61
N ALA A 25 -2.98 8.05 -15.59
CA ALA A 25 -2.06 9.15 -15.31
C ALA A 25 -0.63 8.69 -14.96
N ILE A 26 -0.48 7.55 -14.25
CA ILE A 26 0.86 7.05 -13.88
C ILE A 26 1.75 6.78 -15.09
N PHE A 27 1.19 6.47 -16.27
CA PHE A 27 1.98 6.29 -17.51
C PHE A 27 2.68 7.57 -17.98
N PHE A 28 2.21 8.73 -17.54
CA PHE A 28 2.79 10.02 -17.88
C PHE A 28 3.60 10.62 -16.73
N THR A 29 3.31 10.25 -15.48
CA THR A 29 3.91 10.92 -14.32
C THR A 29 4.92 10.06 -13.56
N LEU A 30 4.70 8.74 -13.46
CA LEU A 30 5.36 7.91 -12.45
C LEU A 30 6.88 7.89 -12.61
N GLU A 31 7.38 7.79 -13.84
CA GLU A 31 8.82 7.75 -14.12
C GLU A 31 9.54 9.07 -13.82
N THR A 32 8.80 10.19 -13.81
CA THR A 32 9.35 11.53 -13.54
C THR A 32 9.21 11.93 -12.07
N THR A 33 8.67 11.06 -11.22
CA THR A 33 8.52 11.34 -9.79
C THR A 33 9.86 11.28 -9.07
N TYR A 34 9.92 11.95 -7.92
CA TYR A 34 11.15 12.12 -7.14
C TYR A 34 11.81 10.79 -6.74
N ASP A 35 11.04 9.82 -6.23
CA ASP A 35 11.58 8.57 -5.67
C ASP A 35 11.54 7.36 -6.63
N ALA A 36 10.89 7.45 -7.80
CA ALA A 36 10.66 6.29 -8.66
C ALA A 36 11.95 5.60 -9.12
N LEU A 37 12.95 6.36 -9.55
CA LEU A 37 14.22 5.78 -10.00
C LEU A 37 14.99 5.09 -8.86
N ILE A 38 14.86 5.60 -7.64
CA ILE A 38 15.44 4.97 -6.45
C ILE A 38 14.75 3.64 -6.15
N HIS A 39 13.42 3.59 -6.28
CA HIS A 39 12.68 2.34 -6.13
C HIS A 39 13.05 1.30 -7.21
N LEU A 40 13.25 1.73 -8.46
CA LEU A 40 13.75 0.84 -9.53
C LEU A 40 15.17 0.35 -9.24
N PHE A 41 16.05 1.21 -8.72
CA PHE A 41 17.41 0.85 -8.35
C PHE A 41 17.45 -0.23 -7.24
N PHE A 42 16.65 -0.09 -6.18
CA PHE A 42 16.54 -1.13 -5.16
C PHE A 42 15.89 -2.41 -5.70
N ALA A 43 14.88 -2.27 -6.57
CA ALA A 43 14.24 -3.43 -7.18
C ALA A 43 15.19 -4.21 -8.11
N GLU A 44 16.05 -3.52 -8.85
CA GLU A 44 17.09 -4.13 -9.68
C GLU A 44 18.01 -5.01 -8.83
N HIS A 45 18.43 -4.51 -7.66
CA HIS A 45 19.25 -5.29 -6.73
C HIS A 45 18.58 -6.61 -6.35
N TYR A 46 17.29 -6.58 -6.00
CA TYR A 46 16.55 -7.81 -5.70
C TYR A 46 16.39 -8.71 -6.93
N ALA A 47 16.23 -8.13 -8.12
CA ALA A 47 16.11 -8.90 -9.36
C ALA A 47 17.40 -9.61 -9.79
N THR A 48 18.59 -9.15 -9.35
CA THR A 48 19.86 -9.79 -9.72
C THR A 48 20.55 -10.52 -8.58
N SER A 49 20.35 -10.04 -7.35
CA SER A 49 21.15 -10.42 -6.18
C SER A 49 20.28 -10.47 -4.92
N TRP A 50 19.18 -11.22 -4.96
CA TRP A 50 18.11 -11.21 -3.94
C TRP A 50 18.59 -11.32 -2.48
N PHE A 51 19.59 -12.18 -2.23
CA PHE A 51 20.10 -12.45 -0.88
C PHE A 51 21.41 -11.71 -0.56
N GLU A 52 21.89 -10.86 -1.46
CA GLU A 52 23.10 -10.07 -1.23
C GLU A 52 22.72 -8.83 -0.38
N PRO A 53 23.21 -8.69 0.86
CA PRO A 53 22.89 -7.53 1.69
C PRO A 53 23.55 -6.24 1.19
N TRP A 54 24.62 -6.32 0.38
CA TRP A 54 25.41 -5.16 -0.04
C TRP A 54 25.24 -4.84 -1.53
N ASN A 55 24.90 -3.60 -1.84
CA ASN A 55 24.86 -3.13 -3.22
C ASN A 55 26.11 -2.30 -3.53
N TYR A 56 26.84 -2.71 -4.57
CA TYR A 56 28.10 -2.09 -4.99
C TYR A 56 27.94 -0.92 -5.98
N LYS A 57 26.72 -0.66 -6.47
CA LYS A 57 26.45 0.33 -7.54
C LYS A 57 26.28 1.76 -7.01
N TRP A 58 26.19 1.95 -5.69
CA TRP A 58 25.94 3.24 -5.06
C TRP A 58 27.19 3.77 -4.33
N TYR A 59 27.92 4.71 -4.95
CA TYR A 59 29.20 5.22 -4.44
C TYR A 59 30.20 4.10 -4.05
N THR A 60 30.58 3.98 -2.77
CA THR A 60 31.44 2.91 -2.23
C THR A 60 30.66 1.65 -1.86
N GLY A 61 29.37 1.63 -2.17
CA GLY A 61 28.40 0.63 -1.79
C GLY A 61 27.65 0.96 -0.50
N PHE A 62 26.51 0.30 -0.31
CA PHE A 62 25.65 0.45 0.87
C PHE A 62 24.91 -0.85 1.17
N THR A 63 24.43 -0.98 2.40
CA THR A 63 23.53 -2.07 2.80
C THR A 63 22.09 -1.80 2.35
N VAL A 64 21.55 -2.70 1.53
CA VAL A 64 20.17 -2.62 1.02
C VAL A 64 19.14 -2.83 2.13
N MET A 65 19.56 -3.51 3.21
CA MET A 65 18.73 -3.79 4.38
C MET A 65 18.42 -2.54 5.23
N SER A 66 19.05 -1.40 4.93
CA SER A 66 18.70 -0.10 5.53
C SER A 66 17.32 0.42 5.07
N TYR A 67 16.73 -0.17 4.03
CA TYR A 67 15.40 0.19 3.52
C TYR A 67 14.39 -0.94 3.73
N PRO A 68 13.12 -0.62 4.01
CA PRO A 68 12.07 -1.63 4.13
C PRO A 68 11.88 -2.32 2.76
N PRO A 69 12.04 -3.65 2.68
CA PRO A 69 12.37 -4.29 1.41
C PRO A 69 11.13 -4.67 0.57
N LEU A 70 9.94 -4.74 1.15
CA LEU A 70 8.81 -5.45 0.54
C LEU A 70 8.44 -4.89 -0.84
N VAL A 71 8.32 -3.56 -0.94
CA VAL A 71 7.90 -2.92 -2.20
C VAL A 71 8.94 -3.15 -3.30
N HIS A 72 10.23 -3.04 -2.97
CA HIS A 72 11.32 -3.28 -3.92
C HIS A 72 11.41 -4.75 -4.32
N GLN A 73 11.20 -5.67 -3.38
CA GLN A 73 11.10 -7.11 -3.64
C GLN A 73 9.92 -7.45 -4.54
N CYS A 74 8.75 -6.82 -4.34
CA CYS A 74 7.59 -7.01 -5.22
C CYS A 74 7.88 -6.50 -6.64
N ILE A 75 8.50 -5.32 -6.80
CA ILE A 75 8.89 -4.80 -8.10
C ILE A 75 9.92 -5.73 -8.76
N GLY A 76 10.95 -6.15 -8.02
CA GLY A 76 11.99 -7.06 -8.50
C GLY A 76 11.43 -8.41 -8.95
N LEU A 77 10.49 -8.99 -8.19
CA LEU A 77 9.83 -10.25 -8.57
C LEU A 77 8.95 -10.09 -9.82
N LEU A 78 8.17 -9.00 -9.91
CA LEU A 78 7.34 -8.73 -11.08
C LEU A 78 8.17 -8.34 -12.31
N SER A 79 9.42 -7.92 -12.11
CA SER A 79 10.33 -7.58 -13.21
C SER A 79 10.68 -8.78 -14.08
N TYR A 80 10.60 -10.01 -13.57
CA TYR A 80 10.80 -11.22 -14.38
C TYR A 80 9.69 -11.44 -15.43
N VAL A 81 8.55 -10.77 -15.31
CA VAL A 81 7.43 -10.88 -16.27
C VAL A 81 7.58 -9.89 -17.42
N GLY A 82 8.02 -8.66 -17.15
CA GLY A 82 8.01 -7.58 -18.15
C GLY A 82 9.06 -6.47 -17.94
N GLY A 83 10.09 -6.73 -17.14
CA GLY A 83 11.13 -5.77 -16.77
C GLY A 83 10.77 -4.90 -15.56
N LEU A 84 11.75 -4.16 -15.04
CA LEU A 84 11.61 -3.38 -13.80
C LEU A 84 10.52 -2.32 -13.89
N LYS A 85 10.36 -1.66 -15.06
CA LYS A 85 9.27 -0.71 -15.30
C LYS A 85 7.91 -1.40 -15.13
N PHE A 86 7.69 -2.52 -15.81
CA PHE A 86 6.45 -3.28 -15.66
C PHE A 86 6.16 -3.63 -14.20
N GLY A 87 7.18 -4.07 -13.45
CA GLY A 87 7.07 -4.32 -12.02
C GLY A 87 6.60 -3.10 -11.23
N MET A 88 7.23 -1.94 -11.45
CA MET A 88 6.90 -0.70 -10.74
C MET A 88 5.47 -0.23 -11.04
N PHE A 89 5.07 -0.23 -12.33
CA PHE A 89 3.73 0.13 -12.75
C PHE A 89 2.66 -0.80 -12.17
N THR A 90 2.94 -2.10 -12.16
CA THR A 90 2.04 -3.11 -11.57
C THR A 90 1.87 -2.88 -10.08
N VAL A 91 2.97 -2.64 -9.36
CA VAL A 91 2.93 -2.33 -7.93
C VAL A 91 2.19 -1.02 -7.64
N ALA A 92 2.35 0.01 -8.48
CA ALA A 92 1.59 1.26 -8.35
C ALA A 92 0.08 1.04 -8.52
N ILE A 93 -0.35 0.22 -9.48
CA ILE A 93 -1.77 -0.13 -9.66
C ILE A 93 -2.31 -0.88 -8.44
N ILE A 94 -1.54 -1.85 -7.91
CA ILE A 94 -1.90 -2.56 -6.67
C ILE A 94 -2.03 -1.57 -5.51
N ALA A 95 -1.11 -0.62 -5.39
CA ALA A 95 -1.12 0.40 -4.36
C ALA A 95 -2.37 1.29 -4.43
N ILE A 96 -2.79 1.71 -5.63
CA ILE A 96 -4.04 2.47 -5.84
C ILE A 96 -5.26 1.66 -5.36
N ILE A 97 -5.35 0.39 -5.74
CA ILE A 97 -6.47 -0.48 -5.36
C ILE A 97 -6.51 -0.66 -3.84
N LEU A 98 -5.36 -1.01 -3.24
CA LEU A 98 -5.25 -1.18 -1.79
C LEU A 98 -5.54 0.12 -1.04
N PHE A 99 -5.17 1.27 -1.56
CA PHE A 99 -5.47 2.53 -0.90
C PHE A 99 -6.98 2.77 -0.85
N ILE A 100 -7.67 2.64 -1.98
CA ILE A 100 -9.12 2.86 -2.09
C ILE A 100 -9.89 1.85 -1.23
N THR A 101 -9.55 0.56 -1.28
CA THR A 101 -10.21 -0.45 -0.44
C THR A 101 -9.86 -0.27 1.04
N GLY A 102 -8.64 0.19 1.35
CA GLY A 102 -8.19 0.47 2.71
C GLY A 102 -9.00 1.59 3.35
N VAL A 103 -9.12 2.73 2.66
CA VAL A 103 -9.95 3.85 3.11
C VAL A 103 -11.38 3.39 3.34
N TYR A 104 -11.97 2.65 2.40
CA TYR A 104 -13.33 2.13 2.56
C TYR A 104 -13.48 1.25 3.82
N ARG A 105 -12.58 0.28 4.03
CA ARG A 105 -12.66 -0.63 5.18
C ARG A 105 -12.48 0.12 6.50
N PHE A 106 -11.53 1.06 6.54
CA PHE A 106 -11.29 1.89 7.72
C PHE A 106 -12.47 2.81 8.01
N SER A 107 -12.98 3.54 7.02
CA SER A 107 -14.16 4.40 7.20
C SER A 107 -15.40 3.60 7.62
N LEU A 108 -15.58 2.38 7.10
CA LEU A 108 -16.67 1.50 7.51
C LEU A 108 -16.54 1.08 8.98
N LEU A 109 -15.31 0.78 9.43
CA LEU A 109 -15.03 0.44 10.82
C LEU A 109 -15.42 1.59 11.77
N ILE A 110 -15.04 2.82 11.43
CA ILE A 110 -15.29 4.00 12.28
C ILE A 110 -16.75 4.44 12.25
N THR A 111 -17.36 4.51 11.06
CA THR A 111 -18.71 5.10 10.91
C THR A 111 -19.84 4.09 11.02
N SER A 112 -19.56 2.79 10.93
CA SER A 112 -20.55 1.73 10.79
C SER A 112 -21.54 1.93 9.63
N SER A 113 -21.25 2.84 8.68
CA SER A 113 -22.12 3.21 7.57
C SER A 113 -21.44 2.94 6.23
N ARG A 114 -22.03 2.04 5.43
CA ARG A 114 -21.53 1.69 4.09
C ARG A 114 -21.62 2.83 3.10
N THR A 115 -22.60 3.71 3.28
CA THR A 115 -22.79 4.89 2.44
C THR A 115 -21.70 5.92 2.73
N ALA A 116 -21.45 6.22 4.00
CA ALA A 116 -20.38 7.13 4.41
C ALA A 116 -19.00 6.61 3.97
N ALA A 117 -18.73 5.32 4.18
CA ALA A 117 -17.49 4.70 3.72
C ALA A 117 -17.33 4.72 2.18
N GLY A 118 -18.43 4.58 1.43
CA GLY A 118 -18.43 4.70 -0.02
C GLY A 118 -18.06 6.11 -0.50
N TYR A 119 -18.63 7.15 0.13
CA TYR A 119 -18.25 8.53 -0.16
C TYR A 119 -16.81 8.84 0.23
N ALA A 120 -16.33 8.34 1.38
CA ALA A 120 -14.94 8.49 1.79
C ALA A 120 -13.97 7.88 0.75
N ALA A 121 -14.28 6.69 0.22
CA ALA A 121 -13.47 6.07 -0.82
C ALA A 121 -13.46 6.90 -2.13
N LEU A 122 -14.60 7.47 -2.54
CA LEU A 122 -14.67 8.35 -3.71
C LEU A 122 -13.85 9.63 -3.53
N LEU A 123 -13.96 10.27 -2.36
CA LEU A 123 -13.19 11.47 -2.04
C LEU A 123 -11.69 11.17 -1.95
N ALA A 124 -11.31 10.00 -1.44
CA ALA A 124 -9.92 9.59 -1.33
C ALA A 124 -9.21 9.47 -2.69
N VAL A 125 -9.93 9.06 -3.75
CA VAL A 125 -9.39 9.06 -5.12
C VAL A 125 -8.91 10.46 -5.53
N PHE A 126 -9.65 11.51 -5.17
CA PHE A 126 -9.30 12.89 -5.52
C PHE A 126 -8.56 13.63 -4.41
N SER A 127 -8.09 12.92 -3.37
CA SER A 127 -7.35 13.54 -2.28
C SER A 127 -6.04 14.10 -2.81
N SER A 128 -5.79 15.40 -2.57
CA SER A 128 -4.55 16.06 -2.97
C SER A 128 -3.32 15.35 -2.41
N SER A 129 -3.37 14.92 -1.15
CA SER A 129 -2.28 14.18 -0.52
C SER A 129 -1.98 12.86 -1.23
N PHE A 130 -3.00 12.12 -1.67
CA PHE A 130 -2.79 10.88 -2.42
C PHE A 130 -2.23 11.15 -3.81
N VAL A 131 -2.79 12.15 -4.52
CA VAL A 131 -2.33 12.56 -5.84
C VAL A 131 -0.86 12.99 -5.81
N GLU A 132 -0.48 13.83 -4.84
CA GLU A 132 0.89 14.31 -4.66
C GLU A 132 1.84 13.17 -4.32
N THR A 133 1.46 12.29 -3.38
CA THR A 133 2.30 11.15 -2.98
C THR A 133 2.58 10.21 -4.15
N LEU A 134 1.59 9.95 -5.01
CA LEU A 134 1.72 9.03 -6.14
C LEU A 134 2.34 9.68 -7.38
N HIS A 135 1.88 10.86 -7.77
CA HIS A 135 2.19 11.48 -9.07
C HIS A 135 3.30 12.54 -9.01
N ILE A 136 3.70 12.99 -7.82
CA ILE A 136 4.79 13.96 -7.63
C ILE A 136 5.97 13.29 -6.93
N PHE A 137 5.74 12.71 -5.76
CA PHE A 137 6.82 12.08 -4.99
C PHE A 137 7.14 10.66 -5.44
N GLY A 138 6.13 9.87 -5.83
CA GLY A 138 6.33 8.47 -6.23
C GLY A 138 6.58 7.53 -5.06
N GLN A 139 6.12 7.88 -3.85
CA GLN A 139 6.36 7.12 -2.62
C GLN A 139 5.49 5.86 -2.52
N LEU A 140 5.77 4.86 -3.36
CA LEU A 140 5.09 3.57 -3.36
C LEU A 140 5.17 2.83 -2.00
N PRO A 141 6.30 2.81 -1.27
CA PRO A 141 6.40 2.25 0.07
C PRO A 141 5.39 2.86 1.06
N SER A 142 5.27 4.18 1.08
CA SER A 142 4.35 4.90 1.97
C SER A 142 2.90 4.56 1.66
N ILE A 143 2.52 4.54 0.37
CA ILE A 143 1.15 4.22 -0.06
C ILE A 143 0.79 2.78 0.31
N ILE A 144 1.67 1.82 0.02
CA ILE A 144 1.42 0.41 0.37
C ILE A 144 1.34 0.25 1.90
N GLY A 145 2.26 0.86 2.64
CA GLY A 145 2.27 0.85 4.10
C GLY A 145 0.94 1.34 4.69
N ILE A 146 0.49 2.55 4.34
CA ILE A 146 -0.76 3.09 4.88
C ILE A 146 -1.98 2.26 4.45
N SER A 147 -1.96 1.74 3.22
CA SER A 147 -3.06 0.92 2.70
C SER A 147 -3.21 -0.38 3.47
N ILE A 148 -2.10 -1.09 3.72
CA ILE A 148 -2.11 -2.34 4.48
C ILE A 148 -2.45 -2.08 5.95
N LEU A 149 -1.95 -0.98 6.52
CA LEU A 149 -2.33 -0.56 7.87
C LEU A 149 -3.85 -0.39 7.97
N MET A 150 -4.48 0.34 7.05
CA MET A 150 -5.95 0.50 7.02
C MET A 150 -6.70 -0.83 6.87
N HIS A 151 -6.13 -1.81 6.16
CA HIS A 151 -6.70 -3.16 6.09
C HIS A 151 -6.52 -3.98 7.37
N SER A 152 -5.47 -3.72 8.14
CA SER A 152 -5.18 -4.40 9.39
C SER A 152 -6.10 -3.97 10.53
N LEU A 153 -6.52 -2.69 10.56
CA LEU A 153 -7.32 -2.12 11.64
C LEU A 153 -8.66 -2.85 11.89
N PRO A 154 -9.45 -3.22 10.86
CA PRO A 154 -10.64 -4.05 11.07
C PRO A 154 -10.34 -5.43 11.67
N GLU A 155 -9.22 -6.05 11.28
CA GLU A 155 -8.82 -7.37 11.81
C GLU A 155 -8.41 -7.25 13.28
N ILE A 156 -7.66 -6.20 13.64
CA ILE A 156 -7.30 -5.89 15.03
C ILE A 156 -8.57 -5.65 15.86
N TYR A 157 -9.51 -4.84 15.38
CA TYR A 157 -10.77 -4.58 16.07
C TYR A 157 -11.57 -5.87 16.30
N LEU A 158 -11.67 -6.73 15.28
CA LEU A 158 -12.38 -8.00 15.39
C LEU A 158 -11.69 -8.95 16.37
N TRP A 159 -10.36 -8.98 16.41
CA TRP A 159 -9.63 -9.73 17.42
C TRP A 159 -9.94 -9.23 18.84
N LEU A 160 -9.84 -7.93 19.09
CA LEU A 160 -10.13 -7.32 20.39
C LEU A 160 -11.56 -7.60 20.85
N LYS A 161 -12.52 -7.59 19.92
CA LYS A 161 -13.94 -7.81 20.23
C LYS A 161 -14.30 -9.29 20.46
N THR A 162 -13.67 -10.21 19.72
CA THR A 162 -14.08 -11.63 19.68
C THR A 162 -13.12 -12.56 20.42
N GLY A 163 -11.89 -12.15 20.69
CA GLY A 163 -10.82 -13.01 21.22
C GLY A 163 -10.37 -14.12 20.26
N SER A 164 -10.83 -14.14 19.00
CA SER A 164 -10.50 -15.24 18.09
C SER A 164 -9.05 -15.18 17.61
N TYR A 165 -8.32 -16.29 17.81
CA TYR A 165 -6.94 -16.45 17.34
C TYR A 165 -6.79 -16.28 15.82
N ARG A 166 -7.83 -16.53 15.04
CA ARG A 166 -7.80 -16.28 13.59
C ARG A 166 -7.48 -14.81 13.29
N TYR A 167 -8.20 -13.89 13.95
CA TYR A 167 -8.01 -12.45 13.76
C TYR A 167 -6.69 -11.95 14.36
N TYR A 168 -6.20 -12.61 15.41
CA TYR A 168 -4.87 -12.35 15.95
C TYR A 168 -3.77 -12.63 14.92
N PHE A 169 -3.75 -13.82 14.32
CA PHE A 169 -2.72 -14.16 13.34
C PHE A 169 -2.83 -13.32 12.06
N THR A 170 -4.04 -13.04 11.58
CA THR A 170 -4.21 -12.19 10.38
C THR A 170 -3.77 -10.75 10.63
N SER A 171 -4.12 -10.16 11.78
CA SER A 171 -3.66 -8.81 12.12
C SER A 171 -2.14 -8.75 12.29
N LEU A 172 -1.54 -9.72 12.99
CA LEU A 172 -0.09 -9.80 13.15
C LEU A 172 0.64 -9.91 11.80
N SER A 173 0.13 -10.75 10.89
CA SER A 173 0.66 -10.84 9.52
C SER A 173 0.57 -9.50 8.79
N LEU A 174 -0.60 -8.84 8.79
CA LEU A 174 -0.77 -7.55 8.09
C LEU A 174 0.11 -6.44 8.67
N ILE A 175 0.32 -6.41 9.99
CA ILE A 175 1.25 -5.47 10.62
C ILE A 175 2.69 -5.77 10.20
N ALA A 176 3.11 -7.03 10.14
CA ALA A 176 4.43 -7.40 9.62
C ALA A 176 4.62 -6.95 8.17
N VAL A 177 3.60 -7.11 7.31
CA VAL A 177 3.63 -6.60 5.93
C VAL A 177 3.72 -5.07 5.91
N THR A 178 3.03 -4.37 6.82
CA THR A 178 3.11 -2.92 6.95
C THR A 178 4.53 -2.46 7.32
N VAL A 179 5.15 -3.10 8.32
CA VAL A 179 6.52 -2.79 8.78
C VAL A 179 7.53 -3.02 7.66
N THR A 180 7.40 -4.14 6.94
CA THR A 180 8.30 -4.47 5.82
C THR A 180 8.04 -3.63 4.56
N SER A 181 6.88 -2.97 4.45
CA SER A 181 6.58 -1.98 3.40
C SER A 181 7.17 -0.61 3.73
N HIS A 182 6.93 -0.11 4.94
CA HIS A 182 7.40 1.18 5.41
C HIS A 182 7.41 1.20 6.94
N HIS A 183 8.58 0.97 7.54
CA HIS A 183 8.72 0.76 8.99
C HIS A 183 8.30 1.99 9.83
N VAL A 184 8.28 3.19 9.25
CA VAL A 184 7.86 4.42 9.93
C VAL A 184 6.33 4.51 10.08
N THR A 185 5.55 3.90 9.17
CA THR A 185 4.08 3.93 9.20
C THR A 185 3.48 3.23 10.44
N PRO A 186 3.93 2.03 10.82
CA PRO A 186 3.53 1.40 12.08
C PRO A 186 3.97 2.20 13.30
N ILE A 187 5.15 2.83 13.30
CA ILE A 187 5.67 3.58 14.45
C ILE A 187 4.77 4.79 14.76
N PHE A 188 4.39 5.56 13.74
CA PHE A 188 3.44 6.66 13.93
C PHE A 188 2.03 6.16 14.29
N GLY A 189 1.58 5.06 13.68
CA GLY A 189 0.31 4.43 14.06
C GLY A 189 0.29 3.93 15.51
N TRP A 190 1.43 3.44 16.01
CA TRP A 190 1.60 2.94 17.37
C TRP A 190 1.53 4.07 18.41
N TYR A 191 2.17 5.22 18.12
CA TYR A 191 2.11 6.39 19.00
C TYR A 191 0.66 6.87 19.21
N PHE A 192 -0.13 6.94 18.13
CA PHE A 192 -1.54 7.35 18.20
C PHE A 192 -2.46 6.36 18.94
N LEU A 193 -2.10 5.08 19.04
CA LEU A 193 -2.94 4.05 19.69
C LEU A 193 -2.67 3.86 21.18
N PHE A 194 -1.49 4.28 21.69
CA PHE A 194 -1.08 4.07 23.08
C PHE A 194 -0.73 5.34 23.85
N SER A 195 -0.85 6.54 23.23
CA SER A 195 -0.60 7.81 23.91
C SER A 195 -1.79 8.38 24.70
N HIS A 196 -2.87 7.62 24.92
CA HIS A 196 -4.03 8.02 25.72
C HIS A 196 -4.35 6.97 26.78
#